data_AF-A0A315CSJ8-F1
#
_entry.id   AF-A0A315CSJ8-F1
#
_cell.length_a   1.000
_cell.length_b   1.000
_cell.length_c   1.000
_cell.angle_alpha   90.00
_cell.angle_beta   90.00
_cell.angle_gamma   90.00
#
_symmetry.space_group_name_H-M   'P 1'
#
loop_
_entity.id
_entity.type
_entity.pdbx_description
1 polymer ?
#
loop_
_entity_poly.entity_id
_entity_poly.type
_entity_poly.pdbx_seq_one_letter_code
_entity_poly.pdbx_strand_id
1 'polypeptide(L)'
;MAVMDELVYRPAPVSEQILEAASDAAAQCGYDQTEEALLDHAILDVRWVSGDSVRSLYPEFLEPPCSFAPDEIVRIDWLTWAVPLRFDGRYEKSVITRAESIVVAVSTLVKREVFTYGLGPEYNWLEWQDGGSPPEDLPDGVFEALGELIAGDWREDVREDAEMDPNYLDNLHPKVRAAVTEVIEGRD
;
A
#
# COMPACT_ATOMS: atom_id res chain seq x y z
N MET A 1 17.31 16.32 4.28
CA MET A 1 16.73 15.35 5.24
C MET A 1 15.24 15.56 5.20
N ALA A 2 14.45 14.49 5.21
CA ALA A 2 13.00 14.64 5.23
C ALA A 2 12.58 15.12 6.63
N VAL A 3 11.52 15.94 6.72
CA VAL A 3 11.06 16.51 8.00
C VAL A 3 10.63 15.39 8.96
N MET A 4 10.05 14.30 8.44
CA MET A 4 9.72 13.10 9.21
C MET A 4 10.91 12.43 9.90
N ASP A 5 12.14 12.58 9.40
CA ASP A 5 13.34 11.98 10.01
C ASP A 5 13.71 12.67 11.33
N GLU A 6 13.19 13.88 11.57
CA GLU A 6 13.44 14.69 12.77
C GLU A 6 12.36 14.50 13.84
N LEU A 7 11.34 13.67 13.57
CA LEU A 7 10.27 13.40 14.53
C LEU A 7 10.75 12.65 15.76
N VAL A 8 10.22 13.05 16.91
CA VAL A 8 10.45 12.36 18.18
C VAL A 8 9.26 11.46 18.47
N TYR A 9 9.51 10.20 18.80
CA TYR A 9 8.46 9.22 19.06
C TYR A 9 8.21 9.03 20.56
N ARG A 10 6.95 8.83 20.93
CA ARG A 10 6.54 8.51 22.29
C ARG A 10 6.46 6.99 22.47
N PRO A 11 7.03 6.42 23.54
CA PRO A 11 6.90 5.01 23.85
C PRO A 11 5.54 4.77 24.53
N ALA A 12 4.48 4.77 23.72
CA ALA A 12 3.11 4.49 24.15
C ALA A 12 2.49 3.44 23.23
N PRO A 13 1.70 2.49 23.77
CA PRO A 13 0.99 1.54 22.94
C PRO A 13 -0.04 2.27 22.06
N VAL A 14 -0.21 1.76 20.84
CA VAL A 14 -1.26 2.19 19.92
C VAL A 14 -2.46 1.25 20.10
N SER A 15 -3.67 1.80 20.07
CA SER A 15 -4.90 1.00 20.22
C SER A 15 -5.18 0.18 18.96
N GLU A 16 -5.91 -0.93 19.12
CA GLU A 16 -6.36 -1.77 18.00
C GLU A 16 -7.14 -0.97 16.94
N GLN A 17 -8.01 -0.06 17.38
CA GLN A 17 -8.75 0.84 16.48
C GLN A 17 -7.83 1.68 15.58
N ILE A 18 -6.69 2.15 16.10
CA ILE A 18 -5.73 2.92 15.30
C ILE A 18 -4.98 2.00 14.33
N LEU A 19 -4.67 0.76 14.75
CA LEU A 19 -4.04 -0.24 13.88
C LEU A 19 -4.96 -0.66 12.72
N GLU A 20 -6.24 -0.88 12.99
CA GLU A 20 -7.26 -1.15 11.96
C GLU A 20 -7.37 0.02 10.97
N ALA A 21 -7.47 1.25 11.48
CA ALA A 21 -7.54 2.43 10.63
C ALA A 21 -6.25 2.66 9.82
N ALA A 22 -5.09 2.30 10.37
CA ALA A 22 -3.82 2.33 9.64
C ALA A 22 -3.79 1.32 8.50
N SER A 23 -4.29 0.10 8.74
CA SER A 23 -4.47 -0.92 7.69
C SER A 23 -5.39 -0.43 6.58
N ASP A 24 -6.52 0.19 6.92
CA ASP A 24 -7.46 0.75 5.94
C ASP A 24 -6.83 1.87 5.10
N ALA A 25 -5.96 2.68 5.71
CA ALA A 25 -5.23 3.74 5.01
C ALA A 25 -4.23 3.15 4.01
N ALA A 26 -3.40 2.18 4.43
CA ALA A 26 -2.46 1.52 3.52
C ALA A 26 -3.17 0.88 2.31
N ALA A 27 -4.32 0.23 2.56
CA ALA A 27 -5.14 -0.41 1.53
C ALA A 27 -5.80 0.57 0.53
N GLN A 28 -5.81 1.87 0.81
CA GLN A 28 -6.42 2.87 -0.08
C GLN A 28 -5.39 3.75 -0.78
N CYS A 29 -4.17 3.84 -0.27
CA CYS A 29 -3.32 4.99 -0.59
C CYS A 29 -1.99 4.63 -1.18
N GLY A 30 -1.49 3.42 -0.99
CA GLY A 30 -0.17 3.06 -1.50
C GLY A 30 -0.14 2.58 -2.95
N TYR A 31 -1.14 2.94 -3.75
CA TYR A 31 -1.23 2.56 -5.17
C TYR A 31 -2.15 3.48 -5.95
N ASP A 32 -2.00 3.51 -7.27
CA ASP A 32 -2.90 4.27 -8.14
C ASP A 32 -4.19 3.46 -8.38
N GLN A 33 -5.25 3.77 -7.64
CA GLN A 33 -6.53 3.03 -7.76
C GLN A 33 -7.16 3.09 -9.17
N THR A 34 -6.73 4.00 -10.03
CA THR A 34 -7.28 4.15 -11.39
C THR A 34 -6.51 3.34 -12.43
N GLU A 35 -5.23 3.06 -12.18
CA GLU A 35 -4.34 2.34 -13.11
C GLU A 35 -3.83 1.00 -12.56
N GLU A 36 -3.96 0.75 -11.26
CA GLU A 36 -3.39 -0.38 -10.54
C GLU A 36 -4.45 -1.11 -9.69
N ALA A 37 -4.23 -2.41 -9.48
CA ALA A 37 -4.94 -3.23 -8.51
C ALA A 37 -4.04 -3.53 -7.32
N LEU A 38 -4.56 -3.32 -6.10
CA LEU A 38 -3.88 -3.73 -4.87
C LEU A 38 -3.91 -5.25 -4.76
N LEU A 39 -2.74 -5.85 -4.49
CA LEU A 39 -2.60 -7.27 -4.21
C LEU A 39 -2.62 -7.53 -2.70
N ASP A 40 -1.82 -6.78 -1.95
CA ASP A 40 -1.71 -6.89 -0.50
C ASP A 40 -1.06 -5.63 0.10
N HIS A 41 -1.12 -5.51 1.42
CA HIS A 41 -0.42 -4.48 2.18
C HIS A 41 0.01 -4.99 3.55
N ALA A 42 1.07 -4.38 4.11
CA ALA A 42 1.56 -4.71 5.44
C ALA A 42 1.89 -3.45 6.24
N ILE A 43 1.34 -3.35 7.44
CA ILE A 43 1.74 -2.31 8.39
C ILE A 43 3.07 -2.71 9.02
N LEU A 44 4.09 -1.86 8.84
CA LEU A 44 5.42 -2.06 9.38
C LEU A 44 5.51 -1.53 10.81
N ASP A 45 4.99 -0.33 11.04
CA ASP A 45 5.04 0.32 12.35
C ASP A 45 3.94 1.38 12.46
N VAL A 46 3.44 1.57 13.69
CA VAL A 46 2.55 2.68 14.04
C VAL A 46 3.03 3.28 15.35
N ARG A 47 3.39 4.56 15.30
CA ARG A 47 4.07 5.22 16.42
C ARG A 47 3.44 6.57 16.74
N TRP A 48 3.19 6.80 18.02
CA TRP A 48 2.85 8.13 18.50
C TRP A 48 4.00 9.11 18.29
N VAL A 49 3.69 10.25 17.69
CA VAL A 49 4.63 11.38 17.55
C VAL A 49 4.53 12.26 18.80
N SER A 50 5.64 12.82 19.25
CA SER A 50 5.68 13.80 20.33
C SER A 50 5.02 15.10 19.90
N GLY A 51 4.12 15.63 20.73
CA GLY A 51 3.47 16.90 20.45
C GLY A 51 4.46 18.07 20.33
N ASP A 52 5.59 18.02 21.04
CA ASP A 52 6.63 19.05 20.93
C ASP A 52 7.31 19.03 19.56
N SER A 53 7.62 17.85 19.02
CA SER A 53 8.18 17.75 17.66
C SER A 53 7.15 18.15 16.61
N VAL A 54 5.87 17.81 16.80
CA VAL A 54 4.80 18.29 15.89
C VAL A 54 4.72 19.81 15.91
N ARG A 55 4.66 20.45 17.09
CA ARG A 55 4.60 21.92 17.18
C ARG A 55 5.80 22.61 16.54
N SER A 56 6.97 21.96 16.59
CA SER A 56 8.19 22.50 16.00
C SER A 56 8.26 22.31 14.48
N LEU A 57 7.80 21.16 13.97
CA LEU A 57 8.00 20.75 12.58
C LEU A 57 6.78 21.02 11.69
N TYR A 58 5.59 21.07 12.28
CA TYR A 58 4.30 21.21 11.60
C TYR A 58 3.41 22.32 12.20
N PRO A 59 3.93 23.50 12.57
CA PRO A 59 3.15 24.53 13.27
C PRO A 59 1.92 25.01 12.47
N GLU A 60 2.01 25.08 11.15
CA GLU A 60 0.94 25.53 10.26
C GLU A 60 -0.29 24.62 10.25
N PHE A 61 -0.14 23.33 10.55
CA PHE A 61 -1.24 22.37 10.59
C PHE A 61 -2.00 22.35 11.93
N LEU A 62 -1.50 23.11 12.90
CA LEU A 62 -2.13 23.28 14.22
C LEU A 62 -3.02 24.51 14.29
N GLU A 63 -3.02 25.34 13.24
CA GLU A 63 -3.80 26.57 13.13
C GLU A 63 -4.88 26.46 12.03
N PRO A 64 -6.04 27.15 12.17
CA PRO A 64 -7.12 27.09 11.20
C PRO A 64 -6.64 27.35 9.75
N PRO A 65 -7.15 26.61 8.74
CA PRO A 65 -8.34 25.75 8.79
C PRO A 65 -8.09 24.34 9.35
N CYS A 66 -6.84 23.93 9.51
CA CYS A 66 -6.49 22.68 10.18
C CYS A 66 -6.51 22.90 11.71
N SER A 67 -6.84 21.90 12.51
CA SER A 67 -6.84 22.09 13.98
C SER A 67 -6.72 20.76 14.68
N PHE A 68 -5.56 20.12 14.47
CA PHE A 68 -5.27 18.84 15.10
C PHE A 68 -4.75 19.03 16.52
N ALA A 69 -5.06 18.08 17.40
CA ALA A 69 -4.40 17.99 18.69
C ALA A 69 -2.98 17.43 18.47
N PRO A 70 -1.91 18.19 18.80
CA PRO A 70 -0.54 17.79 18.50
C PRO A 70 -0.09 16.53 19.24
N ASP A 71 -0.71 16.24 20.38
CA ASP A 71 -0.53 15.03 21.17
C ASP A 71 -1.35 13.83 20.69
N GLU A 72 -2.14 13.99 19.62
CA GLU A 72 -2.93 12.94 18.99
C GLU A 72 -2.49 12.68 17.54
N ILE A 73 -1.19 12.74 17.27
CA ILE A 73 -0.62 12.45 15.95
C ILE A 73 0.19 11.16 15.99
N VAL A 74 0.03 10.36 14.94
CA VAL A 74 0.77 9.12 14.70
C VAL A 74 1.51 9.18 13.38
N ARG A 75 2.63 8.46 13.32
CA ARG A 75 3.29 8.05 12.08
C ARG A 75 2.90 6.61 11.80
N ILE A 76 2.56 6.33 10.55
CA ILE A 76 2.30 4.97 10.05
C ILE A 76 3.31 4.71 8.94
N ASP A 77 3.92 3.54 8.99
CA ASP A 77 4.80 3.04 7.95
C ASP A 77 4.20 1.74 7.40
N TRP A 78 4.15 1.59 6.08
CA TRP A 78 3.61 0.38 5.45
C TRP A 78 4.37 -0.03 4.18
N LEU A 79 4.05 -1.23 3.72
CA LEU A 79 4.32 -1.73 2.38
C LEU A 79 3.01 -1.95 1.64
N THR A 80 2.99 -1.64 0.35
CA THR A 80 1.95 -2.06 -0.58
C THR A 80 2.56 -2.83 -1.74
N TRP A 81 1.81 -3.82 -2.21
CA TRP A 81 2.09 -4.54 -3.44
C TRP A 81 0.89 -4.36 -4.36
N ALA A 82 1.14 -3.83 -5.55
CA ALA A 82 0.12 -3.60 -6.56
C ALA A 82 0.61 -4.06 -7.93
N VAL A 83 -0.31 -4.21 -8.87
CA VAL A 83 -0.01 -4.49 -10.28
C VAL A 83 -0.76 -3.54 -11.17
N PRO A 84 -0.22 -3.19 -12.35
CA PRO A 84 -0.99 -2.48 -13.37
C PRO A 84 -2.26 -3.27 -13.71
N LEU A 85 -3.39 -2.59 -13.85
CA LEU A 85 -4.65 -3.20 -14.30
C LEU A 85 -4.51 -3.79 -15.70
N ARG A 86 -3.66 -3.17 -16.52
CA ARG A 86 -3.36 -3.65 -17.87
C ARG A 86 -2.51 -4.91 -17.79
N PHE A 87 -3.07 -6.01 -18.27
CA PHE A 87 -2.35 -7.25 -18.47
C PHE A 87 -1.16 -7.06 -19.43
N ASP A 88 0.01 -7.58 -19.04
CA ASP A 88 1.24 -7.58 -19.85
C ASP A 88 1.99 -8.93 -19.86
N GLY A 89 1.37 -9.98 -19.30
CA GLY A 89 1.92 -11.33 -19.21
C GLY A 89 3.13 -11.49 -18.27
N ARG A 90 3.50 -10.46 -17.51
CA ARG A 90 4.70 -10.46 -16.64
C ARG A 90 4.34 -10.49 -15.15
N TYR A 91 3.41 -11.35 -14.74
CA TYR A 91 2.87 -11.48 -13.37
C TYR A 91 3.72 -10.94 -12.22
N GLU A 92 4.67 -11.73 -11.68
CA GLU A 92 5.46 -11.34 -10.50
C GLU A 92 6.43 -10.18 -10.79
N LYS A 93 6.84 -10.04 -12.06
CA LYS A 93 7.75 -8.99 -12.51
C LYS A 93 7.06 -7.64 -12.67
N SER A 94 5.74 -7.65 -12.77
CA SER A 94 4.88 -6.47 -12.85
C SER A 94 4.40 -6.00 -11.48
N VAL A 95 4.73 -6.72 -10.40
CA VAL A 95 4.42 -6.28 -9.04
C VAL A 95 5.23 -5.05 -8.69
N ILE A 96 4.52 -3.96 -8.44
CA ILE A 96 5.05 -2.70 -7.95
C ILE A 96 5.00 -2.74 -6.43
N THR A 97 6.16 -2.69 -5.79
CA THR A 97 6.26 -2.63 -4.33
C THR A 97 6.60 -1.21 -3.90
N ARG A 98 5.80 -0.65 -2.99
CA ARG A 98 6.05 0.66 -2.40
C ARG A 98 6.19 0.54 -0.90
N ALA A 99 7.18 1.23 -0.35
CA ALA A 99 7.30 1.49 1.07
C ALA A 99 6.98 2.95 1.28
N GLU A 100 6.10 3.27 2.22
CA GLU A 100 5.61 4.64 2.39
C GLU A 100 5.34 4.92 3.86
N SER A 101 5.32 6.22 4.17
CA SER A 101 5.11 6.75 5.51
C SER A 101 4.15 7.93 5.46
N ILE A 102 3.23 8.00 6.42
CA ILE A 102 2.34 9.14 6.62
C ILE A 102 2.41 9.61 8.07
N VAL A 103 2.32 10.92 8.27
CA VAL A 103 2.09 11.53 9.59
C VAL A 103 0.69 12.11 9.58
N VAL A 104 -0.16 11.68 10.51
CA VAL A 104 -1.59 11.99 10.49
C VAL A 104 -2.15 12.15 11.89
N ALA A 105 -3.15 13.02 12.03
CA ALA A 105 -3.94 13.12 13.24
C ALA A 105 -4.84 11.89 13.41
N VAL A 106 -4.90 11.34 14.63
CA VAL A 106 -5.71 10.14 14.94
C VAL A 106 -7.18 10.35 14.64
N SER A 107 -7.71 11.54 14.89
CA SER A 107 -9.11 11.86 14.56
C SER A 107 -9.40 11.73 13.07
N THR A 108 -8.48 12.14 12.20
CA THR A 108 -8.63 11.96 10.75
C THR A 108 -8.59 10.48 10.42
N LEU A 109 -7.55 9.80 10.91
CA LEU A 109 -7.28 8.40 10.60
C LEU A 109 -8.46 7.51 10.95
N VAL A 110 -8.97 7.63 12.18
CA VAL A 110 -10.09 6.82 12.67
C VAL A 110 -11.40 7.10 11.94
N LYS A 111 -11.63 8.34 11.51
CA LYS A 111 -12.83 8.67 10.75
C LYS A 111 -12.76 8.22 9.29
N ARG A 112 -11.59 7.78 8.81
CA ARG A 112 -11.33 7.44 7.41
C ARG A 112 -11.69 8.61 6.49
N GLU A 113 -11.47 9.85 6.95
CA GLU A 113 -11.77 11.08 6.21
C GLU A 113 -10.74 11.22 5.08
N VAL A 114 -11.01 10.49 3.99
CA VAL A 114 -10.41 10.52 2.64
C VAL A 114 -8.90 10.60 2.61
N PHE A 115 -8.27 9.46 2.36
CA PHE A 115 -6.87 9.38 2.02
C PHE A 115 -6.69 9.25 0.50
N THR A 116 -6.32 10.33 -0.18
CA THR A 116 -6.10 10.32 -1.64
C THR A 116 -4.62 10.44 -1.97
N TYR A 117 -4.04 9.41 -2.56
CA TYR A 117 -2.64 9.43 -2.99
C TYR A 117 -2.28 10.70 -3.80
N GLY A 118 -1.13 11.29 -3.48
CA GLY A 118 -0.58 12.44 -4.20
C GLY A 118 -1.24 13.80 -3.89
N LEU A 119 -2.20 13.86 -2.98
CA LEU A 119 -2.79 15.12 -2.54
C LEU A 119 -2.16 15.64 -1.24
N GLY A 120 -2.22 16.95 -1.03
CA GLY A 120 -1.53 17.59 0.09
C GLY A 120 -2.29 17.49 1.42
N PRO A 121 -1.82 18.21 2.44
CA PRO A 121 -2.45 18.23 3.77
C PRO A 121 -3.89 18.75 3.80
N GLU A 122 -4.35 19.40 2.74
CA GLU A 122 -5.76 19.73 2.51
C GLU A 122 -6.68 18.50 2.37
N TYR A 123 -6.10 17.29 2.35
CA TYR A 123 -6.79 16.00 2.40
C TYR A 123 -6.52 15.22 3.71
N ASN A 124 -6.20 15.94 4.79
CA ASN A 124 -6.27 15.52 6.19
C ASN A 124 -5.05 14.77 6.80
N TRP A 125 -3.93 14.65 6.09
CA TRP A 125 -2.63 14.26 6.69
C TRP A 125 -1.66 15.44 6.80
N LEU A 126 -0.60 15.30 7.58
CA LEU A 126 0.40 16.35 7.78
C LEU A 126 1.53 16.24 6.75
N GLU A 127 2.03 15.02 6.54
CA GLU A 127 3.12 14.76 5.59
C GLU A 127 3.03 13.33 5.07
N TRP A 128 3.51 13.14 3.83
CA TRP A 128 3.69 11.85 3.18
C TRP A 128 5.14 11.74 2.70
N GLN A 129 5.72 10.54 2.84
CA GLN A 129 7.08 10.29 2.38
C GLN A 129 7.21 8.88 1.80
N ASP A 130 7.98 8.77 0.73
CA ASP A 130 8.50 7.49 0.27
C ASP A 130 9.43 6.90 1.36
N GLY A 131 9.18 5.65 1.68
CA GLY A 131 9.92 4.86 2.66
C GLY A 131 11.26 4.34 2.13
N GLY A 132 11.83 3.40 2.89
CA GLY A 132 13.09 2.74 2.51
C GLY A 132 12.93 1.84 1.27
N SER A 133 14.04 1.24 0.84
CA SER A 133 14.00 0.24 -0.23
C SER A 133 13.10 -0.93 0.20
N PRO A 134 12.07 -1.28 -0.59
CA PRO A 134 11.20 -2.39 -0.28
C PRO A 134 11.95 -3.73 -0.31
N PRO A 135 11.44 -4.77 0.36
CA PRO A 135 12.02 -6.12 0.27
C PRO A 135 12.00 -6.62 -1.18
N GLU A 136 13.01 -7.42 -1.55
CA GLU A 136 13.07 -8.05 -2.89
C GLU A 136 12.06 -9.20 -3.03
N ASP A 137 11.78 -9.92 -1.94
CA ASP A 137 10.88 -11.07 -1.95
C ASP A 137 9.42 -10.67 -1.75
N LEU A 138 8.53 -11.27 -2.55
CA LEU A 138 7.08 -11.09 -2.44
C LEU A 138 6.47 -12.04 -1.39
N PRO A 139 5.57 -11.55 -0.52
CA PRO A 139 4.78 -12.39 0.40
C PRO A 139 3.91 -13.43 -0.33
N ASP A 140 3.54 -14.50 0.37
CA ASP A 140 2.63 -15.52 -0.18
C ASP A 140 1.25 -14.96 -0.54
N GLY A 141 0.70 -14.05 0.28
CA GLY A 141 -0.58 -13.37 0.01
C GLY A 141 -0.60 -12.61 -1.32
N VAL A 142 0.53 -12.02 -1.71
CA VAL A 142 0.68 -11.35 -3.01
C VAL A 142 0.57 -12.33 -4.16
N PHE A 143 1.15 -13.53 -4.03
CA PHE A 143 1.01 -14.57 -5.05
C PHE A 143 -0.39 -15.16 -5.11
N GLU A 144 -1.08 -15.27 -3.98
CA GLU A 144 -2.47 -15.70 -3.92
C GLU A 144 -3.38 -14.69 -4.64
N ALA A 145 -3.27 -13.40 -4.33
CA ALA A 145 -4.03 -12.33 -4.99
C ALA A 145 -3.74 -12.24 -6.50
N LEU A 146 -2.47 -12.42 -6.91
CA LEU A 146 -2.11 -12.56 -8.32
C LEU A 146 -2.81 -13.75 -8.98
N GLY A 147 -2.86 -14.89 -8.30
CA GLY A 147 -3.55 -16.08 -8.78
C GLY A 147 -5.05 -15.83 -9.01
N GLU A 148 -5.69 -15.08 -8.11
CA GLU A 148 -7.09 -14.67 -8.26
C GLU A 148 -7.30 -13.74 -9.46
N LEU A 149 -6.43 -12.76 -9.68
CA LEU A 149 -6.49 -11.90 -10.88
C LEU A 149 -6.28 -12.69 -12.17
N ILE A 150 -5.34 -13.64 -12.18
CA ILE A 150 -5.08 -14.54 -13.30
C ILE A 150 -6.32 -15.39 -13.63
N ALA A 151 -6.97 -15.95 -12.61
CA ALA A 151 -8.13 -16.81 -12.78
C ALA A 151 -9.43 -16.02 -13.07
N GLY A 152 -9.46 -14.74 -12.72
CA GLY A 152 -10.57 -13.83 -12.92
C GLY A 152 -10.34 -12.90 -14.11
N ASP A 153 -9.96 -11.66 -13.80
CA ASP A 153 -9.94 -10.54 -14.74
C ASP A 153 -9.01 -10.74 -15.94
N TRP A 154 -7.89 -11.46 -15.75
CA TRP A 154 -6.93 -11.72 -16.83
C TRP A 154 -7.12 -13.08 -17.51
N ARG A 155 -8.16 -13.83 -17.17
CA ARG A 155 -8.33 -15.23 -17.63
C ARG A 155 -8.25 -15.40 -19.14
N GLU A 156 -8.95 -14.54 -19.90
CA GLU A 156 -8.98 -14.65 -21.36
C GLU A 156 -7.66 -14.21 -21.99
N ASP A 157 -7.06 -13.12 -21.52
CA ASP A 157 -5.76 -12.67 -22.01
C ASP A 157 -4.66 -13.72 -21.79
N VAL A 158 -4.69 -14.40 -20.63
CA VAL A 158 -3.77 -15.50 -20.31
C VAL A 158 -3.95 -16.69 -21.25
N ARG A 159 -5.19 -17.02 -21.64
CA ARG A 159 -5.47 -18.11 -22.59
C ARG A 159 -4.93 -17.77 -23.98
N GLU A 160 -5.21 -16.56 -24.45
CA GLU A 160 -4.74 -16.11 -25.77
C GLU A 160 -3.20 -16.12 -25.84
N ASP A 161 -2.51 -15.61 -24.82
CA ASP A 161 -1.05 -15.62 -24.75
C ASP A 161 -0.47 -17.06 -24.69
N ALA A 162 -1.08 -17.94 -23.90
CA ALA A 162 -0.64 -19.33 -23.78
C ALA A 162 -0.82 -20.14 -25.09
N GLU A 163 -1.84 -19.83 -25.89
CA GLU A 163 -2.01 -20.42 -27.22
C GLU A 163 -0.93 -19.97 -28.21
N MET A 164 -0.39 -18.75 -28.03
CA MET A 164 0.66 -18.17 -28.86
C MET A 164 2.08 -18.61 -28.49
N ASP A 165 2.33 -19.03 -27.24
CA ASP A 165 3.64 -19.49 -26.76
C ASP A 165 3.61 -20.92 -26.18
N PRO A 166 4.16 -21.93 -26.88
CA PRO A 166 4.20 -23.30 -26.35
C PRO A 166 5.08 -23.48 -25.11
N ASN A 167 5.95 -22.51 -24.76
CA ASN A 167 6.78 -22.54 -23.55
C ASN A 167 6.29 -21.55 -22.48
N TYR A 168 5.04 -21.07 -22.57
CA TYR A 168 4.50 -20.03 -21.70
C TYR A 168 4.73 -20.33 -20.21
N LEU A 169 4.42 -21.56 -19.77
CA LEU A 169 4.52 -21.99 -18.37
C LEU A 169 5.96 -22.07 -17.83
N ASP A 170 6.95 -22.31 -18.70
CA ASP A 170 8.35 -22.49 -18.29
C ASP A 170 8.98 -21.17 -17.83
N ASN A 171 8.46 -20.05 -18.33
CA ASN A 171 8.95 -18.71 -18.03
C ASN A 171 8.33 -18.10 -16.76
N LEU A 172 7.41 -18.81 -16.11
CA LEU A 172 6.64 -18.32 -14.97
C LEU A 172 7.24 -18.72 -13.64
N HIS A 173 7.08 -17.82 -12.65
CA HIS A 173 7.40 -18.13 -11.27
C HIS A 173 6.56 -19.33 -10.76
N PRO A 174 7.15 -20.28 -10.00
CA PRO A 174 6.45 -21.49 -9.58
C PRO A 174 5.13 -21.24 -8.84
N LYS A 175 5.04 -20.15 -8.07
CA LYS A 175 3.83 -19.82 -7.29
C LYS A 175 2.65 -19.34 -8.14
N VAL A 176 2.87 -18.73 -9.30
CA VAL A 176 1.78 -18.32 -10.22
C VAL A 176 1.47 -19.38 -11.26
N ARG A 177 2.40 -20.31 -11.51
CA ARG A 177 2.25 -21.37 -12.52
C ARG A 177 0.99 -22.21 -12.32
N ALA A 178 0.62 -22.50 -11.07
CA ALA A 178 -0.58 -23.28 -10.77
C ALA A 178 -1.85 -22.57 -11.27
N ALA A 179 -2.02 -21.28 -10.95
CA ALA A 179 -3.16 -20.48 -11.40
C ALA A 179 -3.23 -20.39 -12.93
N VAL A 180 -2.09 -20.18 -13.59
CA VAL A 180 -2.04 -20.12 -15.06
C VAL A 180 -2.37 -21.47 -15.69
N THR A 181 -1.87 -22.57 -15.11
CA THR A 181 -2.16 -23.93 -15.59
C THR A 181 -3.65 -24.22 -15.48
N GLU A 182 -4.29 -23.86 -14.37
CA GLU A 182 -5.73 -24.00 -14.18
C GLU A 182 -6.54 -23.24 -15.24
N VAL A 183 -6.13 -22.02 -15.58
CA VAL A 183 -6.80 -21.20 -16.62
C VAL A 183 -6.69 -21.83 -18.02
N ILE A 184 -5.52 -22.39 -18.34
CA ILE A 184 -5.25 -23.07 -19.63
C ILE A 184 -6.00 -24.40 -19.72
N GLU A 185 -5.96 -25.21 -18.66
CA GLU A 185 -6.55 -26.55 -18.63
C GLU A 185 -8.06 -26.53 -18.42
N GLY A 186 -8.60 -25.49 -17.77
CA GLY A 186 -10.02 -25.26 -17.51
C GLY A 186 -10.84 -24.91 -18.75
N ARG A 187 -10.70 -25.69 -19.84
CA ARG A 187 -11.66 -25.75 -20.95
C ARG A 187 -13.01 -26.24 -20.42
N ASP A 188 -13.85 -25.30 -20.00
CA ASP A 188 -15.27 -25.15 -20.35
C ASP A 188 -15.86 -23.93 -19.63
#